data_AF-A0A7J4IJ94-F1
#
_entry.id   AF-A0A7J4IJ94-F1
#
_cell.length_a   1.000
_cell.length_b   1.000
_cell.length_c   1.000
_cell.angle_alpha   90.00
_cell.angle_beta   90.00
_cell.angle_gamma   90.00
#
_symmetry.space_group_name_H-M   'P 1'
#
loop_
_entity.id
_entity.type
_entity.pdbx_description
1 polymer ?
#
loop_
_entity_poly.entity_id
_entity_poly.type
_entity_poly.pdbx_seq_one_letter_code
_entity_poly.pdbx_strand_id
1 'polypeptide(L)' 'LCDTNNMTQFVDLVIPTNNKGRKALSMVYYLLMREMLRQRGIQTSLTQEDFETDL' A
#
# COMPACT_ATOMS: atom_id res chain seq x y z
N LEU A 1 -0.69 -1.98 7.86
CA LEU A 1 -1.49 -0.78 7.48
C LEU A 1 -2.55 -0.57 8.54
N CYS A 2 -2.46 0.51 9.29
CA CYS A 2 -3.32 0.73 10.45
C CYS A 2 -4.09 2.04 10.29
N ASP A 3 -5.40 1.96 10.41
CA ASP A 3 -6.32 3.08 10.52
C ASP A 3 -6.53 3.41 12.02
N THR A 4 -7.22 4.50 12.29
CA THR A 4 -7.50 5.04 13.63
C THR A 4 -8.08 4.05 14.63
N ASN A 5 -8.77 3.00 14.15
CA ASN A 5 -9.42 2.00 14.98
C ASN A 5 -8.66 0.67 15.09
N ASN A 6 -7.43 0.57 14.58
CA ASN A 6 -6.62 -0.63 14.72
C ASN A 6 -5.82 -0.63 16.03
N MET A 7 -5.76 -1.79 16.69
CA MET A 7 -4.78 -2.06 17.73
C MET A 7 -3.43 -2.38 17.09
N THR A 8 -2.34 -1.84 17.64
CA THR A 8 -0.97 -2.02 17.12
C THR A 8 -0.13 -2.94 18.00
N GLN A 9 -0.76 -3.67 18.93
CA GLN A 9 -0.07 -4.68 19.74
C GLN A 9 0.49 -5.78 18.84
N PHE A 10 1.73 -6.20 19.10
CA PHE A 10 2.47 -7.18 18.30
C PHE A 10 2.74 -6.76 16.84
N VAL A 11 2.70 -5.45 16.56
CA VAL A 11 3.10 -4.89 15.25
C VAL A 11 4.37 -4.08 15.41
N ASP A 12 5.47 -4.54 14.79
CA ASP A 12 6.77 -3.88 14.89
C ASP A 12 6.86 -2.60 14.03
N LEU A 13 6.15 -2.57 12.90
CA LEU A 13 6.13 -1.44 11.97
C LEU A 13 4.70 -1.07 11.57
N VAL A 14 4.32 0.15 11.92
CA VAL A 14 3.01 0.71 11.58
C VAL A 14 3.16 1.68 10.41
N ILE A 15 2.33 1.47 9.38
CA ILE A 15 2.09 2.46 8.31
C ILE A 15 0.67 2.99 8.53
N PRO A 16 0.52 4.23 9.04
CA PRO A 16 -0.79 4.82 9.31
C PRO A 16 -1.48 5.23 8.01
N THR A 17 -2.66 4.70 7.74
CA THR A 17 -3.45 5.01 6.53
C THR A 17 -4.92 4.58 6.69
N ASN A 18 -5.80 5.08 5.82
CA ASN A 18 -7.13 4.48 5.65
C ASN A 18 -6.98 3.08 5.03
N ASN A 19 -7.18 2.04 5.83
CA ASN A 19 -7.03 0.65 5.42
C ASN A 19 -8.35 -0.04 5.00
N LYS A 20 -9.42 0.74 4.79
CA LYS A 20 -10.73 0.23 4.34
C LYS A 20 -11.11 0.78 2.96
N GLY A 21 -10.66 1.98 2.63
CA GLY A 21 -10.92 2.61 1.35
C GLY A 21 -10.15 1.93 0.24
N ARG A 22 -10.86 1.39 -0.77
CA ARG A 22 -10.27 0.76 -1.96
C ARG A 22 -9.18 1.61 -2.63
N LYS A 23 -9.47 2.89 -2.89
CA LYS A 23 -8.50 3.83 -3.48
C LYS A 23 -7.28 4.09 -2.59
N ALA A 24 -7.47 4.07 -1.27
CA ALA A 24 -6.38 4.26 -0.32
C ALA A 24 -5.48 3.02 -0.28
N LEU A 25 -6.07 1.82 -0.23
CA LEU A 25 -5.34 0.56 -0.26
C LEU A 25 -4.56 0.38 -1.57
N SER A 26 -5.20 0.61 -2.73
CA SER A 26 -4.54 0.50 -4.04
C SER A 26 -3.32 1.42 -4.12
N MET A 27 -3.48 2.68 -3.72
CA MET A 27 -2.42 3.67 -3.75
C MET A 27 -1.25 3.30 -2.83
N VAL A 28 -1.53 2.86 -1.60
CA VAL A 28 -0.47 2.52 -0.65
C VAL A 28 0.33 1.31 -1.13
N TYR A 29 -0.33 0.25 -1.60
CA TYR A 29 0.39 -0.91 -2.14
C TYR A 29 1.16 -0.59 -3.41
N TYR A 30 0.60 0.23 -4.30
CA TYR A 30 1.31 0.71 -5.50
C TYR A 30 2.59 1.48 -5.12
N LEU A 31 2.52 2.41 -4.16
CA LEU A 31 3.69 3.18 -3.71
C LEU A 31 4.76 2.29 -3.07
N LEU A 32 4.37 1.34 -2.22
CA LEU A 32 5.30 0.38 -1.60
C LEU A 32 6.01 -0.45 -2.67
N MET A 33 5.27 -1.00 -3.62
CA MET A 33 5.82 -1.77 -4.74
C MET A 33 6.78 -0.90 -5.56
N ARG A 34 6.34 0.30 -5.98
CA ARG A 34 7.14 1.20 -6.82
C ARG A 34 8.47 1.55 -6.17
N GLU A 35 8.46 1.84 -4.86
CA GLU A 35 9.68 2.16 -4.12
C GLU A 35 10.59 0.94 -3.95
N MET A 36 10.03 -0.24 -3.64
CA MET A 36 10.79 -1.49 -3.57
C MET A 36 11.46 -1.84 -4.91
N LEU A 37 10.77 -1.67 -6.04
CA LEU A 37 11.34 -1.92 -7.37
C LEU A 37 12.38 -0.88 -7.76
N ARG A 38 12.13 0.41 -7.47
CA ARG A 38 13.07 1.51 -7.69
C ARG A 38 14.40 1.25 -6.98
N GLN A 39 14.36 0.84 -5.71
CA GLN A 39 15.57 0.51 -4.94
C GLN A 39 16.33 -0.70 -5.50
N ARG A 40 15.64 -1.61 -6.21
CA ARG A 40 16.24 -2.79 -6.85
C ARG A 40 16.66 -2.54 -8.30
N GLY A 41 16.43 -1.34 -8.85
CA GLY A 41 16.69 -1.04 -10.26
C GLY A 41 15.79 -1.80 -11.24
N ILE A 42 14.64 -2.30 -10.77
CA ILE A 42 13.68 -3.05 -11.59
C ILE A 42 12.65 -2.06 -12.16
N GLN A 43 12.43 -2.11 -13.47
CA GLN A 43 11.37 -1.33 -14.12
C GLN A 43 10.05 -2.10 -14.09
N THR A 44 8.94 -1.36 -14.00
CA THR A 44 7.59 -1.91 -14.06
C THR A 44 6.71 -1.03 -14.93
N SER A 45 5.79 -1.65 -15.67
CA SER A 45 4.73 -0.98 -16.40
C SER A 45 3.43 -0.87 -15.60
N LEU A 46 3.38 -1.47 -14.40
CA LEU A 46 2.19 -1.44 -13.55
C LEU A 46 1.87 0.00 -13.14
N THR A 47 0.62 0.40 -13.31
CA THR A 47 0.09 1.69 -12.85
C THR A 47 -0.60 1.54 -11.51
N GLN A 48 -1.08 2.66 -10.96
CA GLN A 48 -1.91 2.62 -9.76
C GLN A 48 -3.24 1.90 -10.02
N GLU A 49 -3.82 2.04 -11.22
CA GLU A 49 -5.11 1.44 -11.55
C GLU A 49 -5.06 -0.09 -11.50
N ASP A 50 -3.90 -0.69 -11.84
CA ASP A 50 -3.69 -2.14 -11.74
C ASP A 50 -3.78 -2.69 -10.31
N PHE A 51 -3.74 -1.81 -9.29
CA PHE A 51 -3.89 -2.16 -7.88
C PHE A 51 -5.31 -1.90 -7.34
N GLU A 52 -6.21 -1.31 -8.14
CA GLU A 52 -7.60 -1.14 -7.75
C GLU A 52 -8.37 -2.45 -7.94
N THR A 53 -9.14 -2.86 -6.93
CA THR A 53 -10.03 -4.02 -7.07
C THR A 53 -11.29 -3.64 -7.83
N ASP A 54 -11.79 -4.58 -8.63
CA ASP A 54 -13.09 -4.47 -9.28
C ASP A 54 -14.20 -4.19 -8.24
N LEU A 55 -15.30 -3.57 -8.72
CA LEU A 55 -16.47 -3.20 -7.93
C LEU A 55 -17.30 -4.42 -7.49
#